data_AF-A0A257HLY8-F1
#
_entry.id   AF-A0A257HLY8-F1
#
_cell.length_a   1.000
_cell.length_b   1.000
_cell.length_c   1.000
_cell.angle_alpha   90.00
_cell.angle_beta   90.00
_cell.angle_gamma   90.00
#
_symmetry.space_group_name_H-M   'P 1'
#
loop_
_entity.id
_entity.type
_entity.pdbx_description
1 polymer ?
#
loop_
_entity_poly.entity_id
_entity_poly.type
_entity_poly.pdbx_seq_one_letter_code
_entity_poly.pdbx_strand_id
1 'polypeptide(L)'
;MASHDDHYSHGEMEIAEQSAMYQSFLVATQWGCVLISAMVACMALIWGADVPWLQAVLGCGALAVVAGLGMKMGGSFTITSVVITIIGLIAGGISTVVGMFI
;
A
#
# COMPACT_ATOMS: atom_id res chain seq x y z
N MET A 1 34.82 0.67 33.65
CA MET A 1 35.68 0.59 32.46
C MET A 1 35.58 -0.84 31.94
N ALA A 2 34.71 -1.10 30.95
CA ALA A 2 34.68 -2.39 30.29
C ALA A 2 35.89 -2.45 29.35
N SER A 3 36.69 -3.51 29.50
CA SER A 3 37.89 -3.80 28.74
C SER A 3 37.57 -3.97 27.25
N HIS A 4 38.18 -3.13 26.42
CA HIS A 4 38.33 -3.35 24.98
C HIS A 4 39.33 -4.49 24.79
N ASP A 5 38.82 -5.71 24.60
CA ASP A 5 39.60 -6.76 23.93
C ASP A 5 39.18 -6.76 22.46
N ASP A 6 40.00 -6.09 21.66
CA ASP A 6 39.91 -5.99 20.20
C ASP A 6 40.21 -7.34 19.55
N HIS A 7 39.17 -8.11 19.30
CA HIS A 7 39.14 -9.08 18.21
C HIS A 7 37.89 -8.85 17.34
N TYR A 8 37.65 -7.58 16.98
CA TYR A 8 36.71 -7.27 15.91
C TYR A 8 37.30 -7.78 14.58
N SER A 9 36.81 -8.94 14.12
CA SER A 9 37.11 -9.43 12.77
C SER A 9 36.20 -8.72 11.79
N HIS A 10 36.79 -8.04 10.81
CA HIS A 10 36.02 -7.34 9.78
C HIS A 10 35.08 -8.32 9.07
N GLY A 11 33.77 -8.00 9.06
CA GLY A 11 32.74 -8.84 8.44
C GLY A 11 32.08 -9.87 9.38
N GLU A 12 32.59 -10.07 10.59
CA GLU A 12 31.98 -10.97 11.60
C GLU A 12 31.00 -10.23 12.53
N MET A 13 30.66 -8.98 12.21
CA MET A 13 29.66 -8.23 12.96
C MET A 13 28.29 -8.87 12.74
N GLU A 14 27.55 -9.14 13.81
CA GLU A 14 26.18 -9.63 13.72
C GLU A 14 25.30 -8.58 13.02
N ILE A 15 24.68 -8.95 11.89
CA ILE A 15 23.83 -8.06 11.07
C ILE A 15 22.34 -8.44 11.19
N ALA A 16 21.96 -9.18 12.24
CA ALA A 16 20.60 -9.67 12.42
C ALA A 16 19.58 -8.50 12.49
N GLU A 17 19.93 -7.43 13.21
CA GLU A 17 19.07 -6.27 13.37
C GLU A 17 18.98 -5.42 12.09
N GLN A 18 20.10 -5.11 11.43
CA GLN A 18 20.06 -4.31 10.20
C GLN A 18 19.35 -5.06 9.07
N SER A 19 19.55 -6.38 8.97
CA SER A 19 18.87 -7.20 7.96
C SER A 19 17.37 -7.26 8.21
N ALA A 20 16.93 -7.45 9.46
CA ALA A 20 15.51 -7.42 9.82
C ALA A 20 14.87 -6.06 9.49
N MET A 21 15.52 -4.94 9.83
CA MET A 21 15.04 -3.60 9.49
C MET A 21 14.90 -3.41 7.98
N TYR A 22 15.89 -3.84 7.22
CA TYR A 22 15.87 -3.74 5.75
C TYR A 22 14.72 -4.56 5.14
N GLN A 23 14.48 -5.78 5.64
CA GLN A 23 13.36 -6.60 5.20
C GLN A 23 12.01 -5.91 5.47
N SER A 24 11.82 -5.35 6.68
CA SER A 24 10.60 -4.59 6.99
C SER A 24 10.43 -3.36 6.10
N PHE A 25 11.53 -2.65 5.79
CA PHE A 25 11.50 -1.51 4.88
C PHE A 25 11.07 -1.90 3.47
N LEU A 26 11.59 -3.02 2.94
CA LEU A 26 11.19 -3.51 1.62
C LEU A 26 9.70 -3.88 1.58
N VAL A 27 9.20 -4.57 2.61
CA VAL A 27 7.76 -4.91 2.70
C VAL A 27 6.91 -3.65 2.73
N ALA A 28 7.26 -2.66 3.56
CA ALA A 28 6.52 -1.40 3.63
C ALA A 28 6.56 -0.61 2.31
N THR A 29 7.71 -0.61 1.63
CA THR A 29 7.88 0.04 0.32
C THR A 29 7.01 -0.63 -0.73
N GLN A 30 7.00 -1.97 -0.77
CA GLN A 30 6.16 -2.74 -1.68
C GLN A 30 4.67 -2.41 -1.48
N TRP A 31 4.22 -2.31 -0.22
CA TRP A 31 2.86 -1.87 0.12
C TRP A 31 2.56 -0.48 -0.41
N GLY A 32 3.44 0.48 -0.15
CA GLY A 32 3.29 1.86 -0.60
C GLY A 32 3.17 1.96 -2.11
N CYS A 33 4.02 1.26 -2.85
CA CYS A 33 4.01 1.27 -4.31
C CYS A 33 2.66 0.80 -4.88
N VAL A 34 2.09 -0.28 -4.37
CA VAL A 34 0.81 -0.81 -4.89
C VAL A 34 -0.34 0.12 -4.57
N LEU A 35 -0.44 0.61 -3.33
CA LEU A 35 -1.53 1.50 -2.91
C LEU A 35 -1.49 2.84 -3.65
N ILE A 36 -0.30 3.44 -3.81
CA ILE A 36 -0.14 4.69 -4.56
C ILE A 36 -0.50 4.47 -6.03
N SER A 37 -0.04 3.37 -6.64
CA SER A 37 -0.37 3.07 -8.04
C SER A 37 -1.88 2.89 -8.24
N ALA A 38 -2.57 2.20 -7.32
CA ALA A 38 -4.02 2.04 -7.35
C ALA A 38 -4.75 3.39 -7.20
N MET A 39 -4.27 4.28 -6.33
CA MET A 39 -4.82 5.62 -6.16
C MET A 39 -4.68 6.44 -7.44
N VAL A 40 -3.47 6.48 -8.02
CA VAL A 40 -3.20 7.22 -9.27
C VAL A 40 -4.03 6.66 -10.42
N ALA A 41 -4.12 5.33 -10.55
CA ALA A 41 -4.97 4.70 -11.55
C ALA A 41 -6.44 5.08 -11.39
N CYS A 42 -6.96 5.12 -10.15
CA CYS A 42 -8.33 5.53 -9.89
C CYS A 42 -8.58 6.99 -10.34
N MET A 43 -7.68 7.91 -10.00
CA MET A 43 -7.76 9.31 -10.41
C MET A 43 -7.69 9.45 -11.95
N ALA A 44 -6.82 8.68 -12.60
CA ALA A 44 -6.69 8.66 -14.05
C ALA A 44 -7.94 8.12 -14.76
N LEU A 45 -8.60 7.10 -14.20
CA LEU A 45 -9.84 6.59 -14.76
C LEU A 45 -10.99 7.60 -14.61
N ILE A 46 -11.15 8.19 -13.41
CA ILE A 46 -12.26 9.11 -13.14
C ILE A 46 -12.12 10.40 -13.94
N TRP A 47 -10.95 11.04 -13.93
CA TRP A 47 -10.80 12.36 -14.53
C TRP A 47 -10.09 12.35 -15.88
N GLY A 48 -9.23 11.37 -16.13
CA GLY A 48 -8.50 11.25 -17.40
C GLY A 48 -9.30 10.52 -18.49
N ALA A 49 -10.08 9.52 -18.10
CA ALA A 49 -10.86 8.67 -19.01
C ALA A 49 -12.38 8.79 -18.83
N ASP A 50 -12.84 9.70 -17.95
CA ASP A 50 -14.25 9.97 -17.65
C ASP A 50 -15.07 8.71 -17.28
N VAL A 51 -14.40 7.73 -16.66
CA VAL A 51 -15.03 6.50 -16.19
C VAL A 51 -15.91 6.82 -14.98
N PRO A 52 -17.16 6.30 -14.90
CA PRO A 52 -18.01 6.49 -13.74
C PRO A 52 -17.29 6.13 -12.44
N TRP A 53 -17.30 7.06 -11.48
CA TRP A 53 -16.50 6.95 -10.25
C TRP A 53 -16.69 5.62 -9.52
N LEU A 54 -17.92 5.11 -9.50
CA LEU A 54 -18.26 3.85 -8.84
C LEU A 54 -17.53 2.66 -9.48
N GLN A 55 -17.48 2.63 -10.81
CA GLN A 55 -16.77 1.59 -11.55
C GLN A 55 -15.25 1.71 -11.38
N ALA A 56 -14.73 2.95 -11.38
CA ALA A 56 -13.31 3.20 -11.16
C ALA A 56 -12.85 2.76 -9.77
N VAL A 57 -13.60 3.09 -8.71
CA VAL A 57 -13.27 2.72 -7.32
C VAL A 57 -13.33 1.20 -7.13
N LEU A 58 -14.39 0.54 -7.62
CA LEU A 58 -14.50 -0.93 -7.53
C LEU A 58 -13.43 -1.64 -8.37
N GLY A 59 -13.16 -1.16 -9.57
CA GLY A 59 -12.14 -1.71 -10.46
C GLY A 59 -10.74 -1.59 -9.87
N CYS A 60 -10.35 -0.40 -9.41
CA CYS A 60 -9.05 -0.18 -8.78
C CYS A 60 -8.90 -0.91 -7.45
N GLY A 61 -9.97 -0.99 -6.63
CA GLY A 61 -9.97 -1.78 -5.40
C GLY A 61 -9.77 -3.28 -5.67
N ALA A 62 -10.48 -3.83 -6.65
CA ALA A 62 -10.29 -5.22 -7.09
C ALA A 62 -8.89 -5.45 -7.64
N LEU A 63 -8.36 -4.55 -8.47
CA LEU A 63 -7.01 -4.63 -9.01
C LEU A 63 -5.94 -4.56 -7.92
N ALA A 64 -6.10 -3.71 -6.91
CA ALA A 64 -5.18 -3.63 -5.77
C ALA A 64 -5.15 -4.96 -4.98
N VAL A 65 -6.32 -5.58 -4.76
CA VAL A 65 -6.40 -6.91 -4.12
C VAL A 65 -5.74 -7.98 -4.98
N VAL A 66 -6.03 -8.03 -6.29
CA VAL A 66 -5.44 -9.01 -7.21
C VAL A 66 -3.93 -8.83 -7.31
N ALA A 67 -3.44 -7.59 -7.38
CA ALA A 67 -2.01 -7.28 -7.36
C ALA A 67 -1.36 -7.73 -6.04
N GLY A 68 -2.01 -7.46 -4.90
CA GLY A 68 -1.55 -7.92 -3.59
C GLY A 68 -1.44 -9.44 -3.50
N LEU A 69 -2.44 -10.16 -4.00
CA LEU A 69 -2.44 -11.63 -4.06
C LEU A 69 -1.35 -12.16 -5.01
N GLY A 70 -1.20 -11.55 -6.19
CA GLY A 70 -0.17 -11.92 -7.16
C GLY A 70 1.25 -11.71 -6.65
N MET A 71 1.46 -10.67 -5.83
CA MET A 71 2.72 -10.37 -5.18
C MET A 71 2.90 -11.08 -3.83
N LYS A 72 1.99 -11.99 -3.46
CA LYS A 72 1.97 -12.75 -2.20
C LYS A 72 2.09 -11.85 -0.96
N MET A 73 1.49 -10.68 -1.01
CA MET A 73 1.46 -9.74 0.12
C MET A 73 0.60 -10.35 1.23
N GLY A 74 1.04 -10.17 2.49
CA GLY A 74 0.37 -10.76 3.65
C GLY A 74 -1.11 -10.40 3.74
N GLY A 75 -1.91 -11.23 4.40
CA GLY A 75 -3.37 -11.04 4.47
C GLY A 75 -3.81 -9.68 5.04
N SER A 76 -2.97 -9.05 5.85
CA SER A 76 -3.17 -7.67 6.32
C SER A 76 -3.27 -6.68 5.15
N PHE A 77 -2.49 -6.83 4.07
CA PHE A 77 -2.53 -5.96 2.90
C PHE A 77 -3.89 -6.03 2.21
N THR A 78 -4.37 -7.24 2.02
CA THR A 78 -5.66 -7.52 1.37
C THR A 78 -6.79 -6.88 2.15
N ILE A 79 -6.80 -7.05 3.48
CA ILE A 79 -7.79 -6.43 4.36
C ILE A 79 -7.72 -4.90 4.27
N THR A 80 -6.52 -4.32 4.36
CA THR A 80 -6.33 -2.87 4.23
C THR A 80 -6.84 -2.34 2.89
N SER A 81 -6.54 -3.03 1.79
CA SER A 81 -6.99 -2.65 0.44
C SER A 81 -8.52 -2.67 0.32
N VAL A 82 -9.18 -3.68 0.90
CA VAL A 82 -10.64 -3.77 0.94
C VAL A 82 -11.24 -2.63 1.78
N VAL A 83 -10.68 -2.36 2.96
CA VAL A 83 -11.15 -1.29 3.85
C VAL A 83 -11.02 0.07 3.18
N ILE A 84 -9.89 0.37 2.53
CA ILE A 84 -9.69 1.63 1.81
C ILE A 84 -10.70 1.75 0.66
N THR A 85 -10.99 0.65 -0.05
CA THR A 85 -12.01 0.65 -1.11
C THR A 85 -13.38 1.01 -0.55
N ILE A 86 -13.78 0.43 0.58
CA ILE A 86 -15.06 0.74 1.25
C ILE A 86 -15.11 2.22 1.66
N ILE A 87 -14.03 2.76 2.23
CA ILE A 87 -13.94 4.19 2.58
C ILE A 87 -14.10 5.06 1.32
N GLY A 88 -13.46 4.68 0.21
CA GLY A 88 -13.62 5.36 -1.08
C GLY A 88 -15.06 5.33 -1.59
N LEU A 89 -15.76 4.22 -1.44
CA LEU A 89 -17.19 4.09 -1.80
C LEU A 89 -18.07 5.01 -0.96
N ILE A 90 -17.83 5.07 0.35
CA ILE A 90 -18.59 5.96 1.25
C ILE A 90 -18.33 7.42 0.88
N ALA A 91 -17.06 7.81 0.69
CA ALA A 91 -16.68 9.17 0.35
C ALA A 91 -17.27 9.62 -1.01
N GLY A 92 -17.16 8.76 -2.03
CA GLY A 92 -17.76 9.02 -3.36
C GLY A 92 -19.30 9.03 -3.34
N GLY A 93 -19.91 8.21 -2.49
CA GLY A 93 -21.36 8.22 -2.26
C GLY A 93 -21.82 9.54 -1.66
N ILE A 94 -21.13 10.02 -0.63
CA ILE A 94 -21.41 11.32 0.00
C ILE A 94 -21.24 12.45 -1.02
N SER A 95 -20.14 12.47 -1.78
CA SER A 95 -19.91 13.55 -2.76
C SER A 95 -20.97 13.57 -3.86
N THR A 96 -21.45 12.40 -4.30
CA THR A 96 -22.54 12.30 -5.27
C THR A 96 -23.84 12.88 -4.70
N VAL A 97 -24.20 12.50 -3.47
CA VAL A 97 -25.41 13.01 -2.81
C VAL A 97 -25.32 14.52 -2.61
N VAL A 98 -24.20 15.04 -2.13
CA VAL A 98 -23.99 16.49 -1.94
C VAL A 98 -24.06 17.22 -3.28
N GLY A 99 -23.46 16.68 -4.33
CA GLY A 99 -23.52 17.26 -5.68
C GLY A 99 -24.91 17.28 -6.30
N MET A 100 -25.89 16.56 -5.76
CA MET A 100 -27.30 16.69 -6.18
C MET A 100 -28.00 17.91 -5.58
N PHE A 101 -27.45 18.50 -4.51
CA PHE A 101 -28.07 19.61 -3.77
C PHE A 101 -27.45 20.99 -4.06
N ILE A 102 -26.38 21.04 -4.86
CA ILE A 102 -25.66 22.26 -5.27
C ILE A 102 -25.73 22.38 -6.78
#